data_AF-A0A1F8NC93-F1
#
_entry.id   AF-A0A1F8NC93-F1
#
_cell.length_a   1.000
_cell.length_b   1.000
_cell.length_c   1.000
_cell.angle_alpha   90.00
_cell.angle_beta   90.00
_cell.angle_gamma   90.00
#
_symmetry.space_group_name_H-M   'P 1'
#
loop_
_entity.id
_entity.type
_entity.pdbx_description
1 polymer ?
#
loop_
_entity_poly.entity_id
_entity_poly.type
_entity_poly.pdbx_seq_one_letter_code
_entity_poly.pdbx_strand_id
1 'polypeptide(L)'
;MPKVRILSRSAVRGLPGESRQPGEVNVIYSSQLVPPRSVFLRVGSYREATGEELKVNARLAWVPKDQAAQDAELAAIGEDLAKVQVAAPPTFDVP
;
A
#
# COMPACT_ATOMS: atom_id res chain seq x y z
N MET A 1 6.95 16.06 2.62
CA MET A 1 6.67 14.65 2.24
C MET A 1 5.78 14.65 1.00
N PRO A 2 6.04 13.80 -0.01
CA PRO A 2 5.17 13.71 -1.18
C PRO A 2 3.75 13.35 -0.74
N LYS A 3 2.73 14.00 -1.33
CA LYS A 3 1.33 13.67 -1.05
C LYS A 3 1.04 12.27 -1.57
N VAL A 4 0.91 11.32 -0.65
CA VAL A 4 0.50 9.93 -0.91
C VAL A 4 -1.02 9.84 -0.81
N ARG A 5 -1.63 9.15 -1.77
CA ARG A 5 -3.06 8.82 -1.75
C ARG A 5 -3.23 7.31 -1.71
N ILE A 6 -3.95 6.81 -0.71
CA ILE A 6 -4.36 5.42 -0.67
C ILE A 6 -5.55 5.23 -1.62
N LEU A 7 -5.43 4.26 -2.52
CA LEU A 7 -6.43 3.92 -3.53
C LEU A 7 -7.32 2.76 -3.07
N SER A 8 -6.73 1.74 -2.47
CA SER A 8 -7.46 0.59 -1.94
C SER A 8 -6.68 -0.16 -0.86
N ARG A 9 -7.43 -0.86 0.01
CA ARG A 9 -6.90 -1.81 1.00
C ARG A 9 -7.73 -3.08 0.95
N SER A 10 -7.11 -4.18 0.54
CA SER A 10 -7.78 -5.47 0.39
C SER A 10 -6.90 -6.60 0.90
N ALA A 11 -7.45 -7.53 1.68
CA ALA A 11 -6.75 -8.76 2.03
C ALA A 11 -6.30 -9.51 0.77
N VAL A 12 -5.04 -9.94 0.80
CA VAL A 12 -4.50 -10.89 -0.17
C VAL A 12 -5.16 -12.24 0.13
N ARG A 13 -6.20 -12.54 -0.63
CA ARG A 13 -6.73 -13.90 -0.73
C ARG A 13 -5.79 -14.61 -1.68
N GLY A 14 -4.89 -15.44 -1.14
CA GLY A 14 -3.89 -16.14 -1.94
C GLY A 14 -4.56 -16.80 -3.14
N LEU A 15 -4.17 -16.38 -4.34
CA LEU A 15 -4.51 -17.12 -5.56
C LEU A 15 -3.51 -18.27 -5.69
N PRO A 16 -3.96 -19.48 -6.06
CA PRO A 16 -3.06 -20.61 -6.23
C PRO A 16 -2.02 -20.27 -7.32
N GLY A 17 -0.73 -20.27 -6.94
CA GLY A 17 0.40 -20.00 -7.84
C GLY A 17 1.11 -18.66 -7.62
N GLU A 18 0.64 -17.79 -6.72
CA GLU A 18 1.37 -16.58 -6.34
C GLU A 18 2.24 -16.81 -5.11
N SER A 19 3.48 -16.28 -5.12
CA SER A 19 4.40 -16.24 -3.97
C SER A 19 3.89 -15.36 -2.80
N ARG A 20 2.64 -14.89 -2.86
CA ARG A 20 2.05 -13.95 -1.90
C ARG A 20 1.38 -14.73 -0.78
N GLN A 21 1.71 -14.38 0.46
CA GLN A 21 1.29 -15.19 1.60
C GLN A 21 -0.17 -14.84 1.98
N PRO A 22 -1.04 -15.85 2.17
CA PRO A 22 -2.32 -15.61 2.83
C PRO A 22 -2.05 -15.03 4.23
N GLY A 23 -2.70 -13.90 4.56
CA GLY A 23 -2.46 -13.19 5.83
C GLY A 23 -1.87 -11.78 5.67
N GLU A 24 -1.85 -11.24 4.46
CA GLU A 24 -1.44 -9.86 4.19
C GLU A 24 -2.60 -9.00 3.68
N VAL A 25 -2.49 -7.69 3.84
CA VAL A 25 -3.34 -6.67 3.24
C VAL A 25 -2.52 -5.98 2.16
N ASN A 26 -3.04 -6.01 0.93
CA ASN A 26 -2.54 -5.23 -0.18
C ASN A 26 -3.06 -3.79 -0.05
N VAL A 27 -2.14 -2.86 0.18
CA VAL A 27 -2.40 -1.42 0.20
C VAL A 27 -1.90 -0.86 -1.12
N ILE A 28 -2.84 -0.46 -1.97
CA ILE A 28 -2.53 0.21 -3.23
C ILE A 28 -2.53 1.70 -2.96
N TYR A 29 -1.42 2.36 -3.27
CA TYR A 29 -1.25 3.80 -3.13
C TYR A 29 -0.73 4.41 -4.42
N SER A 30 -0.89 5.72 -4.57
CA SER A 30 -0.24 6.50 -5.62
C SER A 30 0.31 7.80 -5.06
N SER A 31 1.26 8.39 -5.78
CA SER A 31 1.77 9.73 -5.49
C SER A 31 1.89 10.53 -6.79
N GLN A 32 2.21 11.81 -6.69
CA GLN A 32 2.42 12.66 -7.88
C GLN A 32 3.61 12.20 -8.73
N LEU A 33 4.60 11.56 -8.13
CA LEU A 33 5.86 11.18 -8.77
C LEU A 33 5.91 9.71 -9.18
N VAL A 34 5.02 8.89 -8.62
CA VAL A 34 5.07 7.44 -8.78
C VAL A 34 3.67 6.92 -9.11
N PRO A 35 3.51 6.14 -10.19
CA PRO A 35 2.24 5.52 -10.55
C PRO A 35 1.73 4.60 -9.42
N PRO A 36 0.47 4.12 -9.50
CA PRO A 36 -0.08 3.22 -8.49
C PRO A 36 0.83 2.02 -8.22
N ARG A 37 1.12 1.79 -6.94
CA ARG A 37 1.96 0.69 -6.45
C ARG A 37 1.32 0.04 -5.24
N SER A 38 1.80 -1.16 -4.93
CA SER A 38 1.31 -1.98 -3.83
C SER A 38 2.38 -2.15 -2.77
N VAL A 39 2.00 -1.97 -1.51
CA VAL A 39 2.73 -2.53 -0.36
C VAL A 39 1.88 -3.60 0.30
N PHE A 40 2.55 -4.59 0.88
CA PHE A 40 1.92 -5.70 1.56
C PHE A 40 2.28 -5.63 3.04
N LEU A 41 1.25 -5.64 3.88
CA LEU A 41 1.39 -5.50 5.32
C LEU A 41 0.60 -6.59 6.02
N ARG A 42 1.04 -7.02 7.21
CA ARG A 42 0.38 -8.11 7.93
C ARG A 42 -1.06 -7.77 8.26
N VAL A 43 -1.98 -8.69 7.98
CA VAL A 43 -3.42 -8.53 8.26
C VAL A 43 -3.70 -8.27 9.74
N GLY A 44 -2.86 -8.78 10.64
CA GLY A 44 -2.99 -8.55 12.09
C GLY A 44 -2.85 -7.08 12.53
N SER A 45 -2.34 -6.20 11.67
CA SER A 45 -2.30 -4.75 11.89
C SER A 45 -3.60 -4.04 11.45
N TYR A 46 -4.50 -4.78 10.79
CA TYR A 46 -5.73 -4.25 10.23
C TYR A 46 -6.94 -4.89 10.88
N ARG A 47 -8.06 -4.18 10.77
CA ARG A 47 -9.41 -4.70 10.99
C ARG A 47 -10.22 -4.56 9.71
N GLU A 48 -11.27 -5.36 9.58
CA GLU A 48 -12.25 -5.14 8.53
C GLU A 48 -12.98 -3.81 8.76
N ALA A 49 -13.25 -3.12 7.67
CA ALA A 49 -14.06 -1.91 7.67
C ALA A 49 -15.50 -2.26 8.07
N THR A 50 -16.10 -1.40 8.89
CA THR A 50 -17.52 -1.51 9.23
C THR A 50 -18.38 -1.17 8.02
N GLY A 51 -19.67 -1.57 8.06
CA GLY A 51 -20.61 -1.25 6.98
C GLY A 51 -20.76 0.25 6.71
N GLU A 52 -20.57 1.11 7.71
CA GLU A 52 -20.59 2.57 7.54
C GLU A 52 -19.33 3.09 6.85
N GLU A 53 -18.15 2.60 7.23
CA GLU A 53 -16.88 2.94 6.58
C GLU A 53 -16.86 2.51 5.11
N LEU A 54 -17.44 1.35 4.79
CA LEU A 54 -17.58 0.86 3.41
C LEU A 54 -18.52 1.71 2.56
N LYS A 55 -19.53 2.37 3.16
CA LYS A 55 -20.37 3.34 2.43
C LYS A 55 -19.61 4.59 2.05
N VAL A 56 -18.67 5.03 2.90
CA VAL A 56 -17.79 6.17 2.61
C VAL A 56 -16.77 5.80 1.55
N ASN A 57 -16.13 4.63 1.67
CA ASN A 57 -15.18 4.15 0.69
C ASN A 57 -15.12 2.61 0.63
N ALA A 58 -15.86 2.05 -0.33
CA ALA A 58 -15.93 0.60 -0.54
C ALA A 58 -14.58 -0.04 -0.91
N ARG A 59 -13.59 0.74 -1.36
CA ARG A 59 -12.26 0.24 -1.72
C ARG A 59 -11.33 0.08 -0.52
N LEU A 60 -11.70 0.61 0.65
CA LEU A 60 -10.93 0.52 1.88
C LEU A 60 -11.56 -0.53 2.80
N ALA A 61 -11.64 -1.77 2.33
CA ALA A 61 -12.25 -2.87 3.07
C ALA A 61 -11.46 -3.26 4.34
N TRP A 62 -10.20 -2.84 4.41
CA TRP A 62 -9.33 -3.03 5.57
C TRP A 62 -8.87 -1.67 6.07
N VAL A 63 -8.89 -1.47 7.38
CA VAL A 63 -8.52 -0.22 8.04
C VAL A 63 -7.47 -0.52 9.11
N PRO A 64 -6.41 0.28 9.25
CA PRO A 64 -5.49 0.17 10.38
C PRO A 64 -6.27 0.15 11.70
N LYS A 65 -5.99 -0.81 12.57
CA LYS A 65 -6.75 -0.98 13.81
C LYS A 65 -6.38 0.06 14.89
N ASP A 66 -5.20 0.66 14.77
CA ASP A 66 -4.63 1.63 15.69
C ASP A 66 -3.63 2.56 14.96
N GLN A 67 -3.13 3.58 15.69
CA GLN A 67 -2.17 4.54 15.14
C GLN A 67 -0.84 3.89 14.75
N ALA A 68 -0.37 2.88 15.50
CA ALA A 68 0.88 2.20 15.20
C ALA A 68 0.82 1.44 13.87
N ALA A 69 -0.32 0.81 13.57
CA ALA A 69 -0.57 0.18 12.29
C ALA A 69 -0.63 1.21 11.14
N GLN A 70 -1.19 2.39 11.39
CA GLN A 70 -1.21 3.47 10.41
C GLN A 70 0.22 4.01 10.15
N ASP A 71 1.01 4.19 11.19
CA ASP A 71 2.40 4.65 11.07
C ASP A 71 3.26 3.60 10.34
N ALA A 72 3.05 2.31 10.62
CA ALA A 72 3.71 1.22 9.89
C ALA A 72 3.32 1.20 8.41
N GLU A 73 2.06 1.45 8.08
CA GLU A 73 1.61 1.57 6.68
C GLU A 73 2.33 2.72 5.97
N LEU A 74 2.38 3.90 6.59
CA LEU A 74 3.04 5.07 6.02
C LEU A 74 4.56 4.86 5.90
N ALA A 75 5.19 4.21 6.88
CA ALA A 75 6.61 3.86 6.84
C ALA A 75 6.92 2.93 5.67
N ALA A 76 6.13 1.86 5.48
CA ALA A 76 6.31 0.93 4.37
C ALA A 76 6.14 1.61 3.00
N ILE A 77 5.16 2.51 2.87
CA ILE A 77 5.00 3.32 1.66
C ILE A 77 6.20 4.26 1.44
N GLY A 78 6.71 4.86 2.52
CA GLY A 78 7.90 5.70 2.48
C GLY A 78 9.15 4.94 2.02
N GLU A 79 9.34 3.71 2.50
CA GLU A 79 10.43 2.84 2.08
C GLU A 79 10.31 2.40 0.62
N ASP A 80 9.12 2.03 0.14
CA ASP A 80 8.92 1.71 -1.28
C ASP A 80 9.16 2.93 -2.17
N LEU A 81 8.65 4.11 -1.80
CA LEU A 81 8.92 5.36 -2.52
C LEU A 81 10.41 5.72 -2.55
N ALA A 82 11.15 5.50 -1.46
CA ALA A 82 12.59 5.73 -1.42
C ALA A 82 13.33 4.80 -2.39
N LYS A 83 12.97 3.50 -2.43
CA LYS A 83 13.54 2.54 -3.37
C LYS A 83 13.28 2.92 -4.83
N VAL A 84 12.08 3.42 -5.14
CA VAL A 84 11.72 3.86 -6.50
C VAL A 84 12.47 5.13 -6.90
N GLN A 85 12.62 6.10 -6.00
CA GLN A 85 13.39 7.32 -6.29
C GLN A 85 14.88 7.04 -6.53
N VAL A 86 15.46 6.09 -5.80
CA VAL A 86 16.85 5.64 -6.01
C VAL A 86 17.01 4.90 -7.34
N ALA A 87 15.94 4.28 -7.84
CA ALA A 87 15.92 3.55 -9.11
C ALA A 87 15.57 4.40 -10.34
N ALA A 88 15.54 5.74 -10.23
CA ALA A 88 15.49 6.59 -11.42
C ALA A 88 16.68 6.21 -12.32
N PRO A 89 16.45 5.84 -13.59
CA PRO A 89 17.51 5.34 -14.45
C PRO A 89 18.62 6.39 -14.53
N PRO A 90 19.91 6.00 -14.53
CA PRO A 90 20.96 6.94 -14.89
C PRO A 90 20.55 7.54 -16.24
N THR A 91 20.41 8.86 -16.29
CA THR A 91 20.26 9.58 -17.54
C THR A 91 21.49 9.19 -18.37
N PHE A 92 21.31 8.32 -19.36
CA PHE A 92 22.33 8.12 -20.36
C PHE A 92 22.33 9.40 -21.18
N ASP A 93 23.26 10.31 -20.86
CA ASP A 93 23.68 11.34 -21.80
C ASP A 93 24.18 10.61 -23.05
N VAL A 94 23.38 10.65 -24.11
CA VAL A 94 23.79 10.13 -25.41
C VAL A 94 24.60 11.25 -26.07
N PRO A 95 25.89 11.01 -26.41
CA PRO A 95 26.78 12.02 -26.99
C PRO A 95 26.35 12.50 -28.37
#